data_AF-A0A257GTE2-F1
#
_entry.id   AF-A0A257GTE2-F1
#
_cell.length_a   1.000
_cell.length_b   1.000
_cell.length_c   1.000
_cell.angle_alpha   90.00
_cell.angle_beta   90.00
_cell.angle_gamma   90.00
#
_symmetry.space_group_name_H-M   'P 1'
#
loop_
_entity.id
_entity.type
_entity.pdbx_description
1 polymer ?
#
loop_
_entity_poly.entity_id
_entity_poly.type
_entity_poly.pdbx_seq_one_letter_code
_entity_poly.pdbx_strand_id
1 'polypeptide(L)'
;MERIENAIKSRTQAQTLPFKLGNEAPEKAVADLEYMRQQCSEDGDKSVFVSATAFVFGKTREQALDTATTLKGTFDKLGFDGRMVRNDGIVRWAQSLPLNFAPSIADALKCEGIMPSSSAGCLLPVYGDHAGNARLNSYNTGSVFVTRRGAAHYFDPFISDSNYNGTIAASPGSGKSFVLQY
;
A
#
# COMPACT_ATOMS: atom_id res chain seq x y z
N MET A 1 -14.73 15.34 9.31
CA MET A 1 -16.08 15.83 8.95
C MET A 1 -16.04 17.27 8.45
N GLU A 2 -15.56 18.25 9.24
CA GLU A 2 -15.51 19.67 8.84
C GLU A 2 -14.86 19.93 7.47
N ARG A 3 -13.74 19.25 7.15
CA ARG A 3 -13.06 19.38 5.85
C ARG A 3 -13.90 18.87 4.66
N ILE A 4 -14.69 17.81 4.85
CA ILE A 4 -15.61 17.26 3.83
C ILE A 4 -16.80 18.21 3.65
N GLU A 5 -17.36 18.72 4.75
CA GLU A 5 -18.48 19.67 4.70
C GLU A 5 -18.09 21.00 4.04
N ASN A 6 -16.91 21.54 4.37
CA ASN A 6 -16.39 22.74 3.72
C ASN A 6 -16.10 22.50 2.23
N ALA A 7 -15.62 21.30 1.88
CA ALA A 7 -15.39 20.90 0.49
C ALA A 7 -16.69 20.77 -0.33
N ILE A 8 -17.78 20.27 0.28
CA ILE A 8 -19.12 20.24 -0.33
C ILE A 8 -19.62 21.67 -0.50
N LYS A 9 -19.66 22.47 0.58
CA LYS A 9 -20.13 23.87 0.54
C LYS A 9 -19.42 24.70 -0.52
N SER A 10 -18.09 24.57 -0.63
CA SER A 10 -17.28 25.30 -1.61
C SER A 10 -17.55 24.90 -3.06
N ARG A 11 -17.99 23.66 -3.31
CA ARG A 11 -18.28 23.14 -4.67
C ARG A 11 -19.73 23.32 -5.08
N THR A 12 -20.64 23.42 -4.11
CA THR A 12 -22.06 23.72 -4.32
C THR A 12 -22.31 25.23 -4.46
N GLN A 13 -21.57 26.07 -3.73
CA GLN A 13 -21.60 27.52 -3.94
C GLN A 13 -20.74 27.87 -5.17
N ALA A 14 -21.37 28.35 -6.23
CA ALA A 14 -20.68 28.83 -7.42
C ALA A 14 -19.76 30.00 -7.04
N GLN A 15 -18.47 29.72 -6.81
CA GLN A 15 -17.47 30.76 -6.67
C GLN A 15 -17.20 31.35 -8.06
N THR A 16 -17.67 32.57 -8.30
CA THR A 16 -17.26 33.38 -9.46
C THR A 16 -15.83 33.85 -9.24
N LEU A 17 -14.87 32.94 -9.39
CA LEU A 17 -13.46 33.31 -9.48
C LEU A 17 -13.17 33.84 -10.90
N PRO A 18 -12.38 34.91 -11.05
CA PRO A 18 -12.08 35.53 -12.34
C PRO A 18 -11.14 34.69 -13.24
N PHE A 19 -10.80 33.47 -12.80
CA PHE A 19 -9.97 32.53 -13.53
C PHE A 19 -10.48 31.10 -13.30
N LYS A 20 -10.34 30.25 -14.33
CA LYS A 20 -10.77 28.85 -14.28
C LYS A 20 -9.74 28.01 -13.51
N LEU A 21 -10.09 27.57 -12.30
CA LEU A 21 -9.31 26.55 -11.58
C LEU A 21 -9.57 25.18 -12.20
N GLY A 22 -8.72 24.81 -13.17
CA GLY A 22 -8.69 23.46 -13.72
C GLY A 22 -10.00 23.01 -14.40
N ASN A 23 -10.00 21.75 -14.85
CA ASN A 23 -11.16 21.09 -15.45
C ASN A 23 -11.64 20.00 -14.49
N GLU A 24 -11.92 20.35 -13.22
CA GLU A 24 -12.60 19.41 -12.32
C GLU A 24 -14.03 19.19 -12.81
N ALA A 25 -14.53 17.96 -12.70
CA ALA A 25 -15.95 17.64 -12.89
C ALA A 25 -16.66 17.81 -11.54
N PRO A 26 -17.25 18.98 -11.25
CA PRO A 26 -17.73 19.32 -9.92
C PRO A 26 -18.82 18.36 -9.42
N GLU A 27 -19.66 17.86 -10.31
CA GLU A 27 -20.75 16.94 -9.99
C GLU A 27 -20.25 15.59 -9.46
N LYS A 28 -19.23 15.00 -10.10
CA LYS A 28 -18.63 13.74 -9.66
C LYS A 28 -17.93 13.89 -8.31
N ALA A 29 -17.17 14.97 -8.15
CA ALA A 29 -16.48 15.25 -6.89
C ALA A 29 -17.45 15.47 -5.72
N VAL A 30 -18.61 16.11 -5.95
CA VAL A 30 -19.65 16.25 -4.92
C VAL A 30 -20.27 14.89 -4.58
N ALA A 31 -20.59 14.07 -5.59
CA ALA A 31 -21.12 12.72 -5.36
C ALA A 31 -20.16 11.84 -4.53
N ASP A 32 -18.85 11.90 -4.84
CA ASP A 32 -17.83 11.17 -4.08
C ASP A 32 -17.73 11.67 -2.62
N LEU A 33 -17.79 12.98 -2.40
CA LEU A 33 -17.78 13.58 -1.06
C LEU A 33 -19.03 13.24 -0.25
N GLU A 34 -20.20 13.18 -0.89
CA GLU A 34 -21.45 12.76 -0.27
C GLU A 34 -21.43 11.28 0.10
N TYR A 35 -20.89 10.42 -0.78
CA TYR A 35 -20.66 9.01 -0.49
C TYR A 35 -19.75 8.83 0.73
N MET A 36 -18.61 9.54 0.77
CA MET A 36 -17.71 9.50 1.92
C MET A 36 -18.40 9.95 3.21
N ARG A 37 -19.22 11.01 3.14
CA ARG A 37 -19.99 11.48 4.30
C ARG A 37 -20.99 10.43 4.77
N GLN A 38 -21.70 9.79 3.85
CA GLN A 38 -22.70 8.77 4.17
C GLN A 38 -22.06 7.54 4.82
N GLN A 39 -20.99 7.00 4.22
CA GLN A 39 -20.27 5.85 4.77
C GLN A 39 -19.70 6.13 6.16
N CYS A 40 -19.17 7.34 6.40
CA CYS A 40 -18.67 7.72 7.73
C CYS A 40 -19.77 8.16 8.73
N SER A 41 -21.04 8.27 8.29
CA SER A 41 -22.17 8.60 9.17
C SER A 41 -22.89 7.36 9.71
N GLU A 42 -22.76 6.24 9.02
CA GLU A 42 -23.19 4.93 9.50
C GLU A 42 -22.12 4.39 10.49
N ASP A 43 -22.55 3.84 11.62
CA ASP A 43 -21.71 3.51 12.81
C ASP A 43 -20.52 2.55 12.56
N GLY A 44 -20.32 2.07 11.34
CA GLY A 44 -19.25 1.14 10.97
C GLY A 44 -17.93 1.78 10.55
N ASP A 45 -17.95 2.98 9.94
CA ASP A 45 -16.79 3.49 9.19
C ASP A 45 -16.27 4.83 9.72
N LYS A 46 -14.95 4.96 9.82
CA LYS A 46 -14.28 6.17 10.28
C LYS A 46 -13.55 6.85 9.15
N SER A 47 -13.55 8.18 9.14
CA SER A 47 -12.68 8.94 8.25
C SER A 47 -11.23 8.76 8.69
N VAL A 48 -10.39 8.26 7.79
CA VAL A 48 -8.95 8.08 7.99
C VAL A 48 -8.15 8.90 6.98
N PHE A 49 -6.95 9.28 7.37
CA PHE A 49 -5.98 9.93 6.50
C PHE A 49 -5.10 8.87 5.86
N VAL A 50 -5.05 8.85 4.53
CA VAL A 50 -4.32 7.83 3.76
C VAL A 50 -3.48 8.48 2.69
N SER A 51 -2.24 8.02 2.55
CA SER A 51 -1.35 8.37 1.45
C SER A 51 -0.79 7.09 0.82
N ALA A 52 -0.77 7.05 -0.51
CA ALA A 52 -0.14 5.97 -1.27
C ALA A 52 1.23 6.45 -1.76
N THR A 53 2.30 5.80 -1.30
CA THR A 53 3.67 6.14 -1.69
C THR A 53 4.37 4.91 -2.26
N ALA A 54 4.95 5.03 -3.46
CA ALA A 54 5.76 3.99 -4.08
C ALA A 54 7.24 4.39 -4.06
N PHE A 55 8.09 3.53 -3.51
CA PHE A 55 9.54 3.67 -3.57
C PHE A 55 10.11 2.74 -4.62
N VAL A 56 10.97 3.30 -5.48
CA VAL A 56 11.56 2.61 -6.61
C VAL A 56 13.07 2.59 -6.45
N PHE A 57 13.65 1.42 -6.63
CA PHE A 57 15.10 1.21 -6.54
C PHE A 57 15.62 0.75 -7.90
N GLY A 58 16.71 1.35 -8.36
CA GLY A 58 17.38 1.01 -9.62
C GLY A 58 18.88 0.94 -9.43
N LYS A 59 19.58 0.23 -10.33
CA LYS A 59 21.05 0.13 -10.29
C LYS A 59 21.71 1.43 -10.74
N THR A 60 21.05 2.16 -11.64
CA THR A 60 21.47 3.48 -12.11
C THR A 60 20.39 4.52 -11.82
N ARG A 61 20.79 5.79 -11.73
CA ARG A 61 19.87 6.91 -11.53
C ARG A 61 18.84 7.01 -12.66
N GLU A 62 19.28 6.80 -13.89
CA GLU A 62 18.43 6.85 -15.09
C GLU A 62 17.34 5.77 -15.02
N GLN A 63 17.71 4.54 -14.65
CA GLN A 63 16.76 3.43 -14.50
C GLN A 63 15.69 3.73 -13.44
N ALA A 64 16.09 4.30 -12.30
CA ALA A 64 15.15 4.68 -11.24
C ALA A 64 14.20 5.80 -11.69
N LEU A 65 14.72 6.81 -12.40
CA LEU A 65 13.91 7.92 -12.92
C LEU A 65 12.90 7.47 -13.99
N ASP A 66 13.32 6.60 -14.91
CA ASP A 66 12.45 6.06 -15.95
C ASP A 66 11.31 5.23 -15.36
N THR A 67 11.64 4.36 -14.39
CA THR A 67 10.66 3.54 -13.68
C THR A 67 9.70 4.41 -12.85
N ALA A 68 10.20 5.44 -12.17
CA ALA A 68 9.37 6.36 -11.40
C ALA A 68 8.44 7.19 -12.30
N THR A 69 8.90 7.62 -13.48
CA THR A 69 8.08 8.31 -14.48
C THR A 69 6.98 7.41 -15.02
N THR A 70 7.30 6.15 -15.28
CA THR A 70 6.32 5.12 -15.69
C THR A 70 5.26 4.91 -14.61
N LEU A 71 5.67 4.75 -13.35
CA LEU A 71 4.75 4.59 -12.22
C LEU A 71 3.87 5.82 -12.01
N LYS A 72 4.42 7.03 -12.16
CA LYS A 72 3.63 8.26 -12.15
C LYS A 72 2.53 8.21 -13.22
N GLY A 73 2.88 7.85 -14.45
CA GLY A 73 1.90 7.70 -15.53
C GLY A 73 0.83 6.65 -15.24
N THR A 74 1.17 5.56 -14.55
CA THR A 74 0.20 4.56 -14.10
C THR A 74 -0.73 5.11 -13.02
N PHE A 75 -0.21 5.83 -12.02
CA PHE A 75 -1.03 6.47 -11.00
C PHE A 75 -1.99 7.50 -11.58
N ASP A 76 -1.50 8.36 -12.49
CA ASP A 76 -2.35 9.35 -13.18
C ASP A 76 -3.49 8.67 -13.95
N LYS A 77 -3.22 7.54 -14.64
CA LYS A 77 -4.24 6.76 -15.36
C LYS A 77 -5.28 6.13 -14.42
N LEU A 78 -4.85 5.73 -13.21
CA LEU A 78 -5.73 5.19 -12.18
C LEU A 78 -6.51 6.29 -11.43
N GLY A 79 -6.33 7.57 -11.79
CA GLY A 79 -7.01 8.70 -11.17
C GLY A 79 -6.37 9.16 -9.86
N PHE A 80 -5.18 8.66 -9.51
CA PHE A 80 -4.41 9.17 -8.39
C PHE A 80 -3.65 10.44 -8.78
N ASP A 81 -3.48 11.37 -7.85
CA ASP A 81 -2.55 12.50 -8.00
C ASP A 81 -1.10 12.01 -7.78
N GLY A 82 -0.55 11.39 -8.82
CA GLY A 82 0.82 10.87 -8.82
C GLY A 82 1.84 12.00 -8.89
N ARG A 83 2.52 12.30 -7.78
CA ARG A 83 3.59 13.32 -7.72
C ARG A 83 4.97 12.71 -7.48
N MET A 84 5.94 13.16 -8.27
CA MET A 84 7.34 12.83 -8.06
C MET A 84 7.90 13.59 -6.86
N VAL A 85 8.33 12.85 -5.84
CA VAL A 85 8.96 13.36 -4.62
C VAL A 85 10.40 13.79 -4.93
N ARG A 86 10.82 14.98 -4.46
CA ARG A 86 12.16 15.53 -4.76
C ARG A 86 13.05 15.75 -3.53
N ASN A 87 12.51 16.28 -2.43
CA ASN A 87 13.34 16.81 -1.32
C ASN A 87 13.09 16.15 0.04
N ASP A 88 12.03 15.34 0.14
CA ASP A 88 11.48 14.78 1.38
C ASP A 88 11.37 13.24 1.31
N GLY A 89 12.08 12.61 0.36
CA GLY A 89 12.02 11.17 0.09
C GLY A 89 12.39 10.28 1.29
N ILE A 90 13.44 10.64 2.04
CA ILE A 90 13.88 9.86 3.22
C ILE A 90 12.83 9.91 4.34
N VAL A 91 12.26 11.09 4.58
CA VAL A 91 11.24 11.29 5.61
C VAL A 91 9.97 10.51 5.26
N ARG A 92 9.53 10.58 3.99
CA ARG A 92 8.40 9.78 3.48
C ARG A 92 8.66 8.28 3.54
N TRP A 93 9.89 7.86 3.24
CA TRP A 93 10.28 6.45 3.31
C TRP A 93 10.15 5.93 4.74
N ALA A 94 10.68 6.66 5.72
CA ALA A 94 10.54 6.31 7.12
C ALA A 94 9.05 6.24 7.53
N GLN A 95 8.23 7.20 7.12
CA GLN A 95 6.79 7.22 7.41
C GLN A 95 6.02 6.04 6.78
N SER A 96 6.51 5.48 5.68
CA SER A 96 5.88 4.34 5.00
C SER A 96 6.16 2.99 5.67
N LEU A 97 7.07 2.94 6.64
CA LEU A 97 7.38 1.70 7.36
C LEU A 97 6.26 1.33 8.33
N PRO A 98 5.98 0.03 8.52
CA PRO A 98 4.97 -0.41 9.47
C PRO A 98 5.24 0.14 10.87
N LEU A 99 4.20 0.64 11.52
CA LEU A 99 4.24 1.19 12.88
C LEU A 99 5.15 2.42 13.07
N ASN A 100 5.71 2.98 11.99
CA ASN A 100 6.62 4.13 12.05
C ASN A 100 5.93 5.45 11.64
N PHE A 101 4.60 5.46 11.63
CA PHE A 101 3.81 6.63 11.28
C PHE A 101 3.84 7.67 12.42
N ALA A 102 4.16 8.91 12.10
CA ALA A 102 4.20 10.03 13.03
C ALA A 102 3.29 11.16 12.54
N PRO A 103 2.21 11.49 13.28
CA PRO A 103 1.25 12.52 12.86
C PRO A 103 1.88 13.89 12.59
N SER A 104 2.88 14.30 13.39
CA SER A 104 3.58 15.58 13.21
C SER A 104 4.30 15.71 11.87
N ILE A 105 4.79 14.59 11.32
CA ILE A 105 5.45 14.55 10.02
C ILE A 105 4.40 14.56 8.91
N ALA A 106 3.32 13.79 9.05
CA ALA A 106 2.19 13.80 8.11
C ALA A 106 1.61 15.22 7.95
N ASP A 107 1.38 15.92 9.07
CA ASP A 107 0.88 17.30 9.07
C ASP A 107 1.80 18.29 8.35
N ALA A 108 3.11 18.06 8.39
CA ALA A 108 4.10 18.87 7.68
C ALA A 108 4.14 18.55 6.17
N LEU A 109 3.95 17.28 5.80
CA LEU A 109 4.02 16.80 4.42
C LEU A 109 2.72 17.05 3.64
N LYS A 110 1.57 17.14 4.33
CA LYS A 110 0.23 17.40 3.77
C LYS A 110 -0.08 16.57 2.53
N CYS A 111 0.19 15.28 2.59
CA CYS A 111 0.09 14.36 1.45
C CYS A 111 -1.03 13.33 1.59
N GLU A 112 -1.76 13.38 2.69
CA GLU A 112 -2.83 12.45 3.01
C GLU A 112 -4.17 12.94 2.47
N GLY A 113 -4.86 12.06 1.75
CA GLY A 113 -6.27 12.21 1.43
C GLY A 113 -7.14 11.67 2.56
N ILE A 114 -8.34 12.23 2.73
CA ILE A 114 -9.34 11.65 3.62
C ILE A 114 -10.08 10.57 2.85
N MET A 115 -10.31 9.41 3.46
CA MET A 115 -11.18 8.36 2.93
C MET A 115 -11.86 7.55 4.05
N PRO A 116 -12.95 6.83 3.76
CA PRO A 116 -13.54 5.87 4.71
C PRO A 116 -12.59 4.71 5.00
N SER A 117 -12.58 4.21 6.24
CA SER A 117 -11.71 3.11 6.67
C SER A 117 -11.90 1.82 5.87
N SER A 118 -13.14 1.50 5.48
CA SER A 118 -13.45 0.36 4.60
C SER A 118 -12.71 0.42 3.26
N SER A 119 -12.64 1.61 2.66
CA SER A 119 -11.97 1.85 1.39
C SER A 119 -10.45 1.88 1.53
N ALA A 120 -9.94 2.34 2.68
CA ALA A 120 -8.51 2.37 2.99
C ALA A 120 -7.90 0.96 3.07
N GLY A 121 -8.68 -0.05 3.45
CA GLY A 121 -8.23 -1.44 3.54
C GLY A 121 -7.65 -1.96 2.21
N CYS A 122 -8.21 -1.53 1.07
CA CYS A 122 -7.73 -1.90 -0.25
C CYS A 122 -6.37 -1.29 -0.62
N LEU A 123 -5.93 -0.25 0.09
CA LEU A 123 -4.67 0.46 -0.14
C LEU A 123 -3.59 0.04 0.85
N LEU A 124 -3.89 -0.86 1.80
CA LEU A 124 -2.87 -1.36 2.71
C LEU A 124 -1.76 -2.03 1.91
N PRO A 125 -0.49 -1.67 2.14
CA PRO A 125 0.61 -2.30 1.46
C PRO A 125 0.53 -3.81 1.69
N VAL A 126 0.46 -4.56 0.59
CA VAL A 126 0.65 -6.01 0.63
C VAL A 126 2.12 -6.22 0.91
N TYR A 127 2.46 -6.32 2.19
CA TYR A 127 3.79 -6.75 2.60
C TYR A 127 3.98 -8.17 2.06
N GLY A 128 4.91 -8.31 1.12
CA GLY A 128 5.40 -9.62 0.72
C GLY A 128 5.99 -10.29 1.95
N ASP A 129 5.54 -11.50 2.23
CA ASP A 129 6.19 -12.31 3.24
C ASP A 129 7.57 -12.73 2.75
N HIS A 130 8.47 -13.03 3.68
CA HIS A 130 9.79 -13.53 3.33
C HIS A 130 9.65 -14.76 2.43
N ALA A 131 10.22 -14.69 1.23
CA ALA A 131 10.17 -15.77 0.24
C ALA A 131 10.79 -17.07 0.75
N GLY A 132 11.49 -17.05 1.88
CA GLY A 132 12.15 -18.19 2.49
C GLY A 132 13.61 -18.29 2.07
N ASN A 133 14.22 -19.42 2.38
CA ASN A 133 15.66 -19.65 2.24
C ASN A 133 16.03 -20.42 0.96
N ALA A 134 15.05 -20.88 0.16
CA ALA A 134 15.34 -21.65 -1.05
C ALA A 134 16.05 -20.83 -2.13
N ARG A 135 17.01 -21.44 -2.82
CA ARG A 135 17.72 -20.82 -3.96
C ARG A 135 16.87 -20.91 -5.22
N LEU A 136 16.35 -19.78 -5.66
CA LEU A 136 15.52 -19.65 -6.88
C LEU A 136 16.22 -20.08 -8.18
N ASN A 137 17.56 -20.12 -8.21
CA ASN A 137 18.37 -20.47 -9.38
C ASN A 137 19.03 -21.86 -9.27
N SER A 138 18.53 -22.73 -8.40
CA SER A 138 19.07 -24.08 -8.22
C SER A 138 18.06 -25.13 -8.68
N TYR A 139 18.53 -26.32 -9.07
CA TYR A 139 17.67 -27.45 -9.45
C TYR A 139 16.78 -27.97 -8.30
N ASN A 140 17.03 -27.51 -7.06
CA ASN A 140 16.24 -27.81 -5.88
C ASN A 140 15.57 -26.51 -5.38
N THR A 141 14.25 -26.40 -5.50
CA THR A 141 13.50 -25.17 -5.11
C THR A 141 12.95 -25.25 -3.68
N GLY A 142 13.38 -26.23 -2.87
CA GLY A 142 12.79 -26.48 -1.55
C GLY A 142 11.30 -26.84 -1.61
N SER A 143 10.67 -27.02 -0.45
CA SER A 143 9.21 -27.21 -0.34
C SER A 143 8.49 -25.86 -0.36
N VAL A 144 7.31 -25.82 -1.00
CA VAL A 144 6.46 -24.62 -1.03
C VAL A 144 5.44 -24.67 0.11
N PHE A 145 5.45 -23.65 0.95
CA PHE A 145 4.42 -23.37 1.95
C PHE A 145 3.66 -22.10 1.57
N VAL A 146 2.39 -22.02 1.96
CA VAL A 146 1.59 -20.80 1.78
C VAL A 146 1.52 -20.06 3.10
N THR A 147 1.91 -18.80 3.11
CA THR A 147 1.82 -17.96 4.30
C THR A 147 0.38 -17.58 4.60
N ARG A 148 0.13 -17.05 5.80
CA ARG A 148 -1.20 -16.52 6.18
C ARG A 148 -1.71 -15.44 5.22
N ARG A 149 -0.82 -14.74 4.50
CA ARG A 149 -1.17 -13.69 3.53
C ARG A 149 -1.31 -14.22 2.09
N GLY A 150 -1.24 -15.54 1.89
CA GLY A 150 -1.35 -16.16 0.57
C GLY A 150 -0.10 -16.05 -0.29
N ALA A 151 1.04 -15.63 0.27
CA ALA A 151 2.31 -15.61 -0.43
C ALA A 151 2.98 -16.99 -0.38
N ALA A 152 3.75 -17.32 -1.41
CA ALA A 152 4.57 -18.53 -1.42
C ALA A 152 5.82 -18.33 -0.54
N HIS A 153 6.08 -19.28 0.34
CA HIS A 153 7.26 -19.38 1.18
C HIS A 153 8.01 -20.66 0.82
N TYR A 154 9.24 -20.51 0.33
CA TYR A 154 10.07 -21.60 -0.14
C TYR A 154 11.08 -21.99 0.94
N PHE A 155 10.91 -23.18 1.49
CA PHE A 155 11.78 -23.69 2.53
C PHE A 155 12.68 -24.81 2.00
N ASP A 156 13.99 -24.61 2.07
CA ASP A 156 14.98 -25.63 1.74
C ASP A 156 15.75 -26.01 3.01
N PRO A 157 15.57 -27.22 3.57
CA PRO A 157 16.27 -27.63 4.79
C PRO A 157 17.78 -27.80 4.59
N PHE A 158 18.28 -27.84 3.35
CA PHE A 158 19.71 -27.92 3.04
C PHE A 158 20.37 -26.54 2.94
N ILE A 159 19.61 -25.45 3.14
CA ILE A 159 20.14 -24.09 3.19
C ILE A 159 20.01 -23.58 4.63
N SER A 160 21.10 -23.69 5.40
CA SER A 160 21.16 -23.26 6.79
C SER A 160 22.54 -22.72 7.14
N ASP A 161 22.59 -21.68 7.97
CA ASP A 161 23.83 -21.09 8.47
C ASP A 161 24.39 -21.85 9.70
N SER A 162 23.67 -22.86 10.20
CA SER A 162 24.03 -23.59 11.42
C SER A 162 23.99 -25.12 11.24
N ASN A 163 22.79 -25.70 11.21
CA ASN A 163 22.59 -27.14 11.07
C ASN A 163 21.39 -27.46 10.17
N TYR A 164 21.33 -28.71 9.70
CA TYR A 164 20.31 -29.20 8.77
C TYR A 164 19.22 -30.03 9.47
N ASN A 165 19.12 -29.94 10.80
CA ASN A 165 18.20 -30.75 11.59
C ASN A 165 16.93 -29.94 11.91
N GLY A 166 15.76 -30.52 11.66
CA GLY A 166 14.46 -29.91 11.98
C GLY A 166 13.48 -30.96 12.50
N THR A 167 12.54 -30.52 13.35
CA THR A 167 11.51 -31.40 13.93
C THR A 167 10.13 -30.95 13.47
N ILE A 168 9.36 -31.86 12.87
CA ILE A 168 7.95 -31.63 12.50
C ILE A 168 7.08 -32.47 13.44
N ALA A 169 6.22 -31.80 14.21
CA ALA A 169 5.29 -32.45 15.13
C ALA A 169 3.85 -32.02 14.84
N ALA A 170 2.95 -33.00 14.74
CA ALA A 170 1.50 -32.76 14.60
C ALA A 170 0.71 -33.99 15.07
N SER A 171 -0.59 -33.83 15.35
CA SER A 171 -1.50 -34.92 15.68
C SER A 171 -1.72 -35.90 14.50
N PRO A 172 -2.13 -37.15 14.75
CA PRO A 172 -2.53 -38.09 13.69
C PRO A 172 -3.57 -37.46 12.74
N GLY A 173 -3.45 -37.70 11.44
CA GLY A 173 -4.34 -37.12 10.42
C GLY A 173 -3.97 -35.72 9.93
N SER A 174 -3.08 -34.99 10.60
CA SER A 174 -2.73 -33.59 10.28
C SER A 174 -1.72 -33.42 9.13
N GLY A 175 -1.58 -34.41 8.25
CA GLY A 175 -0.76 -34.28 7.03
C GLY A 175 0.77 -34.35 7.22
N LYS A 176 1.29 -34.80 8.37
CA LYS A 176 2.76 -34.94 8.59
C LYS A 176 3.47 -35.73 7.49
N SER A 177 2.89 -36.88 7.11
CA SER A 177 3.47 -37.76 6.10
C SER A 177 3.47 -37.13 4.71
N PHE A 178 2.51 -36.25 4.43
CA PHE A 178 2.43 -35.52 3.16
C PHE A 178 3.50 -34.43 3.09
N VAL A 179 3.71 -33.69 4.19
CA VAL A 179 4.75 -32.65 4.27
C VAL A 179 6.16 -33.24 4.14
N LEU A 180 6.39 -34.46 4.63
CA LEU A 180 7.69 -35.14 4.55
C LEU A 180 8.03 -35.72 3.17
N GLN A 181 7.08 -35.77 2.23
CA GLN A 181 7.27 -36.31 0.88
C GLN A 181 7.74 -35.25 -0.14
N TYR A 182 8.20 -34.08 0.33
CA TYR A 182 8.63 -32.98 -0.52
C TYR A 182 9.83 -33.36 -1.41
#